data_AF-A0A529MLM6-F1
#
_entry.id   AF-A0A529MLM6-F1
#
_cell.length_a   1.000
_cell.length_b   1.000
_cell.length_c   1.000
_cell.angle_alpha   90.00
_cell.angle_beta   90.00
_cell.angle_gamma   90.00
#
_symmetry.space_group_name_H-M   'P 1'
#
loop_
_entity.id
_entity.type
_entity.pdbx_description
1 polymer ?
#
loop_
_entity_poly.entity_id
_entity_poly.type
_entity_poly.pdbx_seq_one_letter_code
_entity_poly.pdbx_strand_id
1 'polypeptide(L)'
;ARLAFEDGRWSKLPPATRKRVLLKLAAVIEENALELALMESLDSGKTINDCINIDVPEAINSLRWHAEAVDKIYDQVSPANDASLGLIVREPIGVVGLVLPWNFPLLMLAWKIGPALAAGC
;
A
#
# COMPACT_ATOMS: atom_id res chain seq x y z
N ALA A 1 8.43 -7.74 11.32
CA ALA A 1 8.88 -7.08 10.08
C ALA A 1 10.15 -7.71 9.51
N ARG A 2 11.32 -7.60 10.17
CA ARG A 2 12.61 -8.11 9.65
C ARG A 2 12.56 -9.56 9.14
N LEU A 3 12.10 -10.50 9.97
CA LEU A 3 12.00 -11.92 9.60
C LEU A 3 11.18 -12.16 8.32
N ALA A 4 9.99 -11.55 8.21
CA ALA A 4 9.12 -11.72 7.05
C ALA A 4 9.69 -11.11 5.75
N PHE A 5 10.55 -10.10 5.89
CA PHE A 5 11.27 -9.53 4.75
C PHE A 5 12.42 -10.45 4.32
N GLU A 6 13.20 -10.96 5.28
CA GLU A 6 14.38 -11.81 5.03
C GLU A 6 14.03 -13.18 4.48
N ASP A 7 12.99 -13.83 5.02
CA ASP A 7 12.53 -15.13 4.51
C ASP A 7 11.76 -15.03 3.18
N GLY A 8 11.43 -13.80 2.75
CA GLY A 8 10.83 -13.54 1.46
C GLY A 8 9.35 -13.87 1.34
N ARG A 9 8.66 -14.22 2.45
CA ARG A 9 7.23 -14.60 2.40
C ARG A 9 6.33 -13.47 1.88
N TRP A 10 6.80 -12.22 1.92
CA TRP A 10 6.15 -11.07 1.29
C TRP A 10 7.00 -10.46 0.17
N SER A 11 8.25 -10.10 0.43
CA SER A 11 9.13 -9.38 -0.50
C SER A 11 9.40 -10.14 -1.81
N LYS A 12 9.43 -11.48 -1.76
CA LYS A 12 9.64 -12.35 -2.94
C LYS A 12 8.34 -12.87 -3.55
N LEU A 13 7.16 -12.47 -3.05
CA LEU A 13 5.90 -12.86 -3.67
C LEU A 13 5.79 -12.28 -5.08
N PRO A 14 5.22 -13.02 -6.05
CA PRO A 14 4.95 -12.47 -7.36
C PRO A 14 4.07 -11.19 -7.27
N PRO A 15 4.32 -10.16 -8.10
CA PRO A 15 3.56 -8.91 -8.12
C PRO A 15 2.03 -9.14 -8.13
N ALA A 16 1.54 -10.05 -8.97
CA ALA A 16 0.13 -10.40 -9.06
C ALA A 16 -0.46 -10.96 -7.74
N THR A 17 0.35 -11.69 -6.96
CA THR A 17 -0.08 -12.21 -5.66
C THR A 17 -0.18 -11.10 -4.62
N ARG A 18 0.81 -10.19 -4.56
CA ARG A 18 0.77 -9.02 -3.66
C ARG A 18 -0.43 -8.12 -3.98
N LYS A 19 -0.65 -7.84 -5.27
CA LYS A 19 -1.84 -7.13 -5.77
C LYS A 19 -3.14 -7.75 -5.24
N ARG A 20 -3.31 -9.06 -5.37
CA ARG A 20 -4.51 -9.75 -4.88
C ARG A 20 -4.71 -9.60 -3.37
N VAL A 21 -3.64 -9.63 -2.57
CA VAL A 21 -3.73 -9.42 -1.11
C VAL A 21 -4.15 -7.98 -0.80
N LEU A 22 -3.58 -6.99 -1.48
CA LEU A 22 -3.94 -5.58 -1.27
C LEU A 22 -5.37 -5.26 -1.71
N LEU A 23 -5.83 -5.82 -2.84
CA LEU A 23 -7.22 -5.72 -3.27
C LEU A 23 -8.18 -6.37 -2.26
N LYS A 24 -7.79 -7.52 -1.69
CA LYS A 24 -8.57 -8.15 -0.61
C LYS A 24 -8.63 -7.29 0.65
N LEU A 25 -7.52 -6.65 1.03
CA LEU A 25 -7.52 -5.71 2.15
C LEU A 25 -8.49 -4.55 1.90
N ALA A 26 -8.46 -3.94 0.72
CA ALA A 26 -9.38 -2.88 0.35
C ALA A 26 -10.85 -3.33 0.36
N ALA A 27 -11.14 -4.56 -0.09
CA ALA A 27 -12.48 -5.14 -0.04
C ALA A 27 -12.97 -5.34 1.41
N VAL A 28 -12.13 -5.86 2.30
CA VAL A 28 -12.50 -6.02 3.72
C VAL A 28 -12.72 -4.68 4.41
N ILE A 29 -11.92 -3.65 4.08
CA ILE A 29 -12.17 -2.28 4.57
C ILE A 29 -13.50 -1.75 4.07
N GLU A 30 -13.83 -1.98 2.80
CA GLU A 30 -15.11 -1.58 2.20
C GLU A 30 -16.31 -2.30 2.84
N GLU A 31 -16.19 -3.61 3.12
CA GLU A 31 -17.21 -4.39 3.84
C GLU A 31 -17.51 -3.82 5.24
N ASN A 32 -16.51 -3.21 5.89
CA ASN A 32 -16.61 -2.65 7.23
C ASN A 32 -16.62 -1.11 7.24
N ALA A 33 -16.91 -0.48 6.09
CA ALA A 33 -16.73 0.96 5.91
C ALA A 33 -17.51 1.82 6.91
N LEU A 34 -18.74 1.45 7.24
CA LEU A 34 -19.57 2.18 8.19
C LEU A 34 -19.01 2.13 9.62
N GLU A 35 -18.55 0.95 10.05
CA GLU A 35 -17.94 0.77 11.37
C GLU A 35 -16.63 1.56 11.48
N LEU A 36 -15.80 1.49 10.44
CA LEU A 36 -14.56 2.26 10.36
C LEU A 36 -14.82 3.77 10.36
N ALA A 37 -15.84 4.25 9.63
CA ALA A 37 -16.21 5.65 9.63
C ALA A 37 -16.70 6.13 11.00
N LEU A 38 -17.46 5.30 11.72
CA LEU A 38 -17.87 5.59 13.09
C LEU A 38 -16.67 5.70 14.04
N MET A 39 -15.74 4.74 13.97
CA MET A 39 -14.52 4.80 14.77
C MET A 39 -13.67 6.02 14.45
N GLU A 40 -13.49 6.35 13.17
CA GLU A 40 -12.75 7.53 12.71
C GLU A 40 -13.39 8.82 13.26
N SER A 41 -14.72 8.93 13.21
CA SER A 41 -15.45 10.09 13.72
C SER A 41 -15.31 10.24 15.24
N LEU A 42 -15.43 9.13 15.99
CA LEU A 42 -15.31 9.13 17.44
C LEU A 42 -13.90 9.47 17.93
N ASP A 43 -12.87 8.98 17.24
CA ASP A 43 -11.47 9.15 17.66
C ASP A 43 -10.88 10.49 17.20
N SER A 44 -11.16 10.91 15.95
CA SER A 44 -10.62 12.14 15.38
C SER A 44 -11.48 13.39 15.64
N GLY A 45 -12.73 13.22 16.08
CA GLY A 45 -13.70 14.30 16.30
C GLY A 45 -14.30 14.88 15.02
N LYS A 46 -14.06 14.25 13.86
CA LYS A 46 -14.63 14.65 12.56
C LYS A 46 -16.10 14.28 12.46
N THR A 47 -16.82 14.97 11.57
CA THR A 47 -18.22 14.64 11.33
C THR A 47 -18.32 13.25 10.70
N ILE A 48 -19.28 12.45 11.16
CA ILE A 48 -19.54 11.12 10.59
C ILE A 48 -19.84 11.19 9.09
N ASN A 49 -20.44 12.29 8.62
CA ASN A 49 -20.72 12.51 7.21
C ASN A 49 -19.44 12.62 6.37
N ASP A 50 -18.41 13.32 6.87
CA ASP A 50 -17.12 13.41 6.17
C ASP A 50 -16.39 12.06 6.20
N CYS A 51 -16.45 11.34 7.32
CA CYS A 51 -15.81 10.03 7.43
C CYS A 51 -16.42 9.00 6.45
N ILE A 52 -17.76 8.99 6.30
CA ILE A 52 -18.47 8.10 5.39
C ILE A 52 -18.22 8.45 3.93
N ASN A 53 -18.28 9.73 3.57
CA ASN A 53 -18.30 10.15 2.17
C ASN A 53 -16.92 10.49 1.60
N ILE A 54 -15.91 10.70 2.45
CA ILE A 54 -14.58 11.18 2.05
C ILE A 54 -13.49 10.27 2.60
N ASP A 55 -13.28 10.23 3.92
CA ASP A 55 -12.07 9.63 4.50
C ASP A 55 -11.95 8.12 4.22
N VAL A 56 -12.99 7.35 4.50
CA VAL A 56 -12.99 5.89 4.28
C VAL A 56 -12.96 5.54 2.79
N PRO A 57 -13.80 6.14 1.91
CA PRO A 57 -13.71 5.91 0.47
C PRO A 57 -12.32 6.22 -0.12
N GLU A 58 -11.70 7.32 0.28
CA GLU A 58 -10.36 7.70 -0.18
C GLU A 58 -9.29 6.72 0.31
N ALA A 59 -9.40 6.19 1.54
CA ALA A 59 -8.48 5.18 2.05
C ALA A 59 -8.57 3.88 1.23
N ILE A 60 -9.79 3.43 0.92
CA ILE A 60 -10.05 2.25 0.07
C ILE A 60 -9.48 2.48 -1.33
N ASN A 61 -9.76 3.64 -1.94
CA ASN A 61 -9.29 3.98 -3.26
C ASN A 61 -7.75 4.05 -3.33
N SER A 62 -7.11 4.63 -2.32
CA SER A 62 -5.66 4.69 -2.22
C SER A 62 -5.04 3.28 -2.22
N LEU A 63 -5.59 2.35 -1.42
CA LEU A 63 -5.12 0.96 -1.40
C LEU A 63 -5.35 0.26 -2.74
N ARG A 64 -6.52 0.42 -3.36
CA ARG A 64 -6.84 -0.16 -4.68
C ARG A 64 -5.88 0.35 -5.75
N TRP A 65 -5.63 1.66 -5.79
CA TRP A 65 -4.73 2.27 -6.75
C TRP A 65 -3.31 1.69 -6.63
N HIS A 66 -2.77 1.62 -5.40
CA HIS A 66 -1.44 1.06 -5.18
C HIS A 66 -1.38 -0.43 -5.50
N ALA A 67 -2.44 -1.19 -5.18
CA ALA A 67 -2.54 -2.60 -5.54
C ALA A 67 -2.49 -2.80 -7.06
N GLU A 68 -3.22 -1.98 -7.81
CA GLU A 68 -3.20 -2.00 -9.27
C GLU A 68 -1.87 -1.53 -9.85
N ALA A 69 -1.10 -0.67 -9.16
CA ALA A 69 0.20 -0.22 -9.66
C ALA A 69 1.30 -1.31 -9.55
N VAL A 70 1.14 -2.31 -8.67
CA VAL A 70 2.17 -3.32 -8.34
C VAL A 70 2.78 -4.01 -9.56
N ASP A 71 1.97 -4.32 -10.58
CA ASP A 71 2.38 -5.05 -11.78
C ASP A 71 2.65 -4.15 -13.00
N LYS A 72 2.65 -2.82 -12.82
CA LYS A 72 2.76 -1.83 -13.92
C LYS A 72 4.01 -0.96 -13.83
N ILE A 73 4.87 -1.19 -12.85
CA ILE A 73 6.15 -0.50 -12.70
C ILE A 73 7.23 -1.36 -13.37
N TYR A 74 7.72 -0.91 -14.52
CA TYR A 74 8.73 -1.61 -15.30
C TYR A 74 10.13 -1.07 -15.00
N ASP A 75 11.06 -2.00 -14.86
CA ASP A 75 12.49 -1.77 -14.75
C ASP A 75 13.11 -1.39 -16.09
N GLN A 76 14.37 -0.98 -16.08
CA GLN A 76 15.03 -0.40 -17.27
C GLN A 76 16.27 -1.18 -17.67
N VAL A 77 16.58 -1.12 -18.96
CA VAL A 77 17.86 -1.61 -19.51
C VAL A 77 18.74 -0.39 -19.74
N SER A 78 19.93 -0.40 -19.17
CA SER A 78 20.93 0.66 -19.33
C SER A 78 21.63 0.52 -20.69
N PRO A 79 22.00 1.62 -21.36
CA PRO A 79 22.84 1.56 -22.55
C PRO A 79 24.22 1.00 -22.18
N ALA A 80 24.45 -0.25 -22.53
CA ALA A 80 25.72 -0.96 -22.34
C ALA A 80 26.38 -1.23 -23.70
N ASN A 81 27.68 -1.51 -23.71
CA ASN A 81 28.39 -1.94 -24.92
C ASN A 81 27.99 -3.37 -25.33
N ASP A 82 28.38 -3.80 -26.53
CA ASP A 82 28.01 -5.13 -27.08
C ASP A 82 28.51 -6.32 -26.23
N ALA A 83 29.47 -6.10 -25.33
CA ALA A 83 30.02 -7.12 -24.46
C ALA A 83 29.33 -7.19 -23.08
N SER A 84 28.37 -6.30 -22.79
CA SER A 84 27.78 -6.15 -21.45
C SER A 84 26.26 -5.93 -21.49
N LEU A 85 25.56 -6.37 -20.45
CA LEU A 85 24.14 -6.06 -20.22
C LEU A 85 23.99 -5.26 -18.92
N GLY A 86 23.39 -4.07 -19.00
CA GLY A 86 23.06 -3.27 -17.82
C GLY A 86 21.57 -3.33 -17.50
N LEU A 87 21.23 -3.69 -16.26
CA LEU A 87 19.84 -3.73 -15.77
C LEU A 87 19.69 -2.78 -14.58
N ILE A 88 18.60 -2.02 -14.57
CA ILE A 88 18.19 -1.17 -13.45
C ILE A 88 16.93 -1.81 -12.87
N VAL A 89 17.09 -2.49 -11.74
CA VAL A 89 16.00 -3.16 -11.04
C VAL A 89 15.55 -2.35 -9.82
N ARG A 90 14.27 -2.45 -9.47
CA ARG A 90 13.73 -1.87 -8.24
C ARG A 90 13.49 -2.96 -7.21
N GLU A 91 14.21 -2.88 -6.10
CA GLU A 91 14.05 -3.78 -4.99
C GLU A 91 13.40 -3.07 -3.80
N PRO A 92 12.55 -3.75 -3.02
CA PRO A 92 12.03 -3.18 -1.78
C PRO A 92 13.17 -2.89 -0.81
N ILE A 93 13.12 -1.72 -0.18
CA ILE A 93 14.19 -1.26 0.72
C ILE A 93 14.29 -2.06 2.03
N GLY A 94 13.29 -2.88 2.33
CA GLY A 94 13.20 -3.67 3.56
C GLY A 94 12.21 -3.09 4.55
N VAL A 95 12.56 -3.21 5.83
CA VAL A 95 11.69 -2.75 6.93
C VAL A 95 11.56 -1.24 6.91
N VAL A 96 10.32 -0.74 6.81
CA VAL A 96 10.00 0.69 6.87
C VAL A 96 9.24 1.05 8.14
N GLY A 97 9.62 2.16 8.77
CA GLY A 97 8.91 2.76 9.91
C GLY A 97 7.95 3.85 9.42
N LEU A 98 6.67 3.74 9.80
CA LEU A 98 5.62 4.65 9.33
C LEU A 98 5.04 5.44 10.52
N VAL A 99 5.33 6.74 10.59
CA VAL A 99 4.78 7.66 11.60
C VAL A 99 3.64 8.46 10.97
N LEU A 100 2.50 8.53 11.66
CA LEU A 100 1.22 9.06 11.17
C LEU A 100 0.71 10.22 12.04
N PRO A 101 0.10 11.27 11.45
CA PRO A 101 -0.64 12.28 12.20
C PRO A 101 -2.07 11.79 12.53
N TRP A 102 -2.78 12.54 13.38
CA TRP A 102 -4.08 12.17 13.94
C TRP A 102 -5.30 12.76 13.22
N ASN A 103 -5.11 13.62 12.21
CA ASN A 103 -6.19 14.36 11.56
C ASN A 103 -6.97 13.58 10.48
N PHE A 104 -6.36 12.54 9.90
CA PHE A 104 -7.02 11.56 9.02
C PHE A 104 -6.44 10.15 9.27
N PRO A 105 -6.64 9.55 10.47
CA PRO A 105 -5.95 8.33 10.88
C PRO A 105 -5.95 7.21 9.84
N LEU A 106 -7.12 6.80 9.33
CA LEU A 106 -7.24 5.69 8.39
C LEU A 106 -6.67 6.03 7.01
N LEU A 107 -6.95 7.23 6.50
CA LEU A 107 -6.46 7.66 5.19
C LEU A 107 -4.93 7.81 5.18
N MET A 108 -4.35 8.38 6.24
CA MET A 108 -2.90 8.53 6.35
C MET A 108 -2.22 7.16 6.44
N LEU A 109 -2.84 6.20 7.13
CA LEU A 109 -2.38 4.81 7.16
C LEU A 109 -2.34 4.25 5.74
N ALA A 110 -3.45 4.34 5.00
CA ALA A 110 -3.57 3.86 3.62
C ALA A 110 -2.49 4.45 2.70
N TRP A 111 -2.24 5.76 2.79
CA TRP A 111 -1.20 6.46 2.02
C TRP A 111 0.21 5.94 2.26
N LYS A 112 0.49 5.40 3.46
CA LYS A 112 1.81 4.88 3.81
C LYS A 112 1.94 3.39 3.52
N ILE A 113 0.96 2.58 3.92
CA ILE A 113 1.04 1.13 3.74
C ILE A 113 0.82 0.72 2.28
N GLY A 114 -0.01 1.45 1.53
CA GLY A 114 -0.28 1.18 0.12
C GLY A 114 0.99 1.04 -0.72
N PRO A 115 1.81 2.11 -0.86
CA PRO A 115 3.05 2.04 -1.64
C PRO A 115 4.11 1.12 -1.03
N ALA A 116 4.23 1.09 0.30
CA ALA A 116 5.22 0.23 0.98
C ALA A 116 4.98 -1.26 0.71
N LEU A 117 3.75 -1.72 0.94
CA LEU A 117 3.38 -3.12 0.71
C LEU A 117 3.37 -3.46 -0.78
N ALA A 118 2.96 -2.52 -1.65
CA ALA A 118 3.02 -2.70 -3.11
C ALA A 118 4.45 -2.96 -3.61
N ALA A 119 5.41 -2.18 -3.12
CA ALA A 119 6.83 -2.33 -3.42
C ALA A 119 7.42 -3.66 -2.88
N GLY A 120 6.82 -4.24 -1.83
CA GLY A 120 7.28 -5.47 -1.18
C GLY A 120 8.09 -5.24 0.10
N CYS A 121 7.98 -4.05 0.69
CA CYS A 121 8.55 -3.71 2.01
C CYS A 121 7.79 -4.43 3.15
#